data_AF-A0A0D2KEK8-F1
#
_entry.id   AF-A0A0D2KEK8-F1
#
_cell.length_a   1.000
_cell.length_b   1.000
_cell.length_c   1.000
_cell.angle_alpha   90.00
_cell.angle_beta   90.00
_cell.angle_gamma   90.00
#
_symmetry.space_group_name_H-M   'P 1'
#
loop_
_entity.id
_entity.type
_entity.pdbx_description
1 polymer ?
#
loop_
_entity_poly.entity_id
_entity_poly.type
_entity_poly.pdbx_seq_one_letter_code
_entity_poly.pdbx_strand_id
1 'polypeptide(L)'
;MQALDLPKEILAQVLSYLAPADIVHIGQTCKAAHEFVRPENQILWRSAFLHVFDDPNDAWSMMPGHLPLAAERGWDWHRELSARLMALQRIQSKRCGLEARAEAYLKSLLEILDTAKFALNPRDIANGKTPKEDDRTTSLNLQILSGLVAHRDGIESLIHDVGTQRAMWRARPDDPLLGSTLRFTRSMAAIENDKNRPESASRLHVLYGLTTRERIEHRARGAARRKVYNWSLSGPENDYGPFRRDGSGEVDWSLLEAIFSVISRNFSMCVEGRIAMPQGFCFSLPHRTLADPTTPNDWARVTGSWLGTYAWLDYADLVAFNTWSSELAAQPSLDDEPEDCGDLMKLELKLDDTVSSDPRLMTALPVCTDLPVLYFSGLSRGHAGIHRPVIAVRGCTSLVPGGREVRWRFIINYGGQDQWQLEGVQPGGIRSGGVFGLWTQCDHEDNGPVGPFCYFPTELCKPTSVVLAT
;
A
#
# COMPACT_ATOMS: atom_id res chain seq x y z
N MET A 1 16.45 32.31 -39.96
CA MET A 1 15.99 30.93 -39.69
C MET A 1 14.81 31.05 -38.75
N GLN A 2 13.60 30.69 -39.17
CA GLN A 2 12.47 30.68 -38.24
C GLN A 2 12.67 29.48 -37.32
N ALA A 3 12.48 29.64 -36.01
CA ALA A 3 12.72 28.56 -35.05
C ALA A 3 11.90 27.28 -35.34
N LEU A 4 10.80 27.42 -36.10
CA LEU A 4 9.93 26.32 -36.53
C LEU A 4 10.45 25.56 -37.76
N ASP A 5 11.52 26.02 -38.41
CA ASP A 5 12.17 25.34 -39.54
C ASP A 5 13.17 24.25 -39.09
N LEU A 6 13.36 24.10 -37.77
CA LEU A 6 14.22 23.07 -37.20
C LEU A 6 13.66 21.66 -37.46
N PRO A 7 14.51 20.62 -37.54
CA PRO A 7 14.04 19.24 -37.54
C PRO A 7 13.11 18.98 -36.35
N LYS A 8 12.06 18.16 -36.56
CA LYS A 8 10.98 17.95 -35.58
C LYS A 8 11.52 17.45 -34.24
N GLU A 9 12.55 16.63 -34.26
CA GLU A 9 13.22 16.07 -33.09
C GLU A 9 13.93 17.16 -32.28
N ILE A 10 14.59 18.10 -32.97
CA ILE A 10 15.29 19.22 -32.33
C ILE A 10 14.28 20.20 -31.73
N LEU A 11 13.23 20.54 -32.48
CA LEU A 11 12.17 21.40 -31.97
C LEU A 11 11.45 20.75 -30.78
N ALA A 12 11.18 19.44 -30.83
CA ALA A 12 10.59 18.70 -29.72
C ALA A 12 11.48 18.74 -28.48
N GLN A 13 12.79 18.57 -28.63
CA GLN A 13 13.74 18.65 -27.53
C GLN A 13 13.88 20.06 -26.96
N VAL A 14 13.81 21.11 -27.79
CA VAL A 14 13.84 22.49 -27.30
C VAL A 14 12.59 22.80 -26.49
N LEU A 15 11.41 22.43 -27.01
CA LEU A 15 10.14 22.70 -26.34
C LEU A 15 9.96 21.87 -25.07
N SER A 16 10.56 20.68 -24.96
CA SER A 16 10.40 19.83 -23.77
C SER A 16 11.07 20.36 -22.51
N TYR A 17 12.01 21.32 -22.62
CA TYR A 17 12.56 22.05 -21.48
C TYR A 17 11.62 23.10 -20.90
N LEU A 18 10.48 23.37 -21.56
CA LEU A 18 9.46 24.28 -21.06
C LEU A 18 8.47 23.52 -20.16
N ALA A 19 7.80 24.24 -19.26
CA ALA A 19 6.69 23.66 -18.52
C ALA A 19 5.60 23.22 -19.52
N PRO A 20 4.89 22.09 -19.30
CA PRO A 20 3.87 21.62 -20.23
C PRO A 20 2.78 22.65 -20.56
N ALA A 21 2.45 23.55 -19.62
CA ALA A 21 1.54 24.66 -19.87
C ALA A 21 2.09 25.63 -20.94
N ASP A 22 3.38 25.94 -20.91
CA ASP A 22 4.03 26.85 -21.86
C ASP A 22 4.13 26.25 -23.26
N ILE A 23 4.31 24.92 -23.36
CA ILE A 23 4.24 24.19 -24.63
C ILE A 23 2.86 24.40 -25.28
N VAL A 24 1.78 24.30 -24.49
CA VAL A 24 0.41 24.55 -24.98
C VAL A 24 0.23 26.02 -25.39
N HIS A 25 0.77 26.98 -24.63
CA HIS A 25 0.71 28.40 -24.99
C HIS A 25 1.44 28.70 -26.31
N ILE A 26 2.59 28.06 -26.57
CA ILE A 26 3.29 28.17 -27.86
C ILE A 26 2.41 27.68 -29.01
N GLY A 27 1.64 26.60 -28.80
CA GLY A 27 0.65 26.12 -29.75
C GLY A 27 -0.44 27.12 -30.12
N GLN A 28 -0.64 28.18 -29.33
CA GLN A 28 -1.64 29.22 -29.59
C GLN A 28 -1.07 30.40 -30.41
N THR A 29 0.23 30.40 -30.70
CA THR A 29 0.90 31.54 -31.38
C THR A 29 0.69 31.56 -32.89
N CYS A 30 0.73 30.40 -33.55
CA CYS A 30 0.55 30.29 -35.00
C CYS A 30 0.12 28.86 -35.40
N LYS A 31 -0.35 28.69 -36.65
CA LYS A 31 -0.83 27.40 -37.17
C LYS A 31 0.24 26.31 -37.13
N ALA A 32 1.48 26.62 -37.50
CA ALA A 32 2.57 25.66 -37.51
C ALA A 32 2.92 25.17 -36.09
N ALA A 33 2.97 26.07 -35.11
CA ALA A 33 3.15 25.71 -33.71
C ALA A 33 1.96 24.89 -33.18
N HIS A 34 0.73 25.28 -33.54
CA HIS A 34 -0.48 24.53 -33.18
C HIS A 34 -0.46 23.09 -33.70
N GLU A 35 -0.09 22.90 -34.96
CA GLU A 35 0.04 21.57 -35.57
C GLU A 35 1.17 20.76 -34.93
N PHE A 36 2.27 21.40 -34.52
CA PHE A 36 3.39 20.74 -33.90
C PHE A 36 3.08 20.23 -32.48
N VAL A 37 2.34 20.99 -31.67
CA VAL A 37 2.02 20.61 -30.28
C VAL A 37 0.77 19.74 -30.17
N ARG A 38 0.22 19.23 -31.27
CA ARG A 38 -0.96 18.36 -31.17
C ARG A 38 -0.65 17.07 -30.39
N PRO A 39 -1.66 16.43 -29.78
CA PRO A 39 -1.48 15.17 -29.06
C PRO A 39 -0.81 14.07 -29.89
N GLU A 40 -0.98 14.07 -31.23
CA GLU A 40 -0.37 13.06 -32.09
C GLU A 40 1.17 13.16 -32.15
N ASN A 41 1.77 14.29 -31.75
CA ASN A 41 3.21 14.43 -31.63
C ASN A 41 3.74 13.78 -30.35
N GLN A 42 3.71 12.45 -30.32
CA GLN A 42 4.12 11.65 -29.18
C GLN A 42 5.62 11.81 -28.84
N ILE A 43 6.46 12.25 -29.78
CA ILE A 43 7.89 12.52 -29.53
C ILE A 43 8.05 13.72 -28.59
N LEU A 44 7.37 14.83 -28.88
CA LEU A 44 7.34 16.01 -28.01
C LEU A 44 6.80 15.66 -26.64
N TRP A 45 5.63 15.01 -26.59
CA TRP A 45 4.96 14.74 -25.32
C TRP A 45 5.69 13.70 -24.48
N ARG A 46 6.38 12.74 -25.09
CA ARG A 46 7.31 11.86 -24.39
C ARG A 46 8.45 12.66 -23.77
N SER A 47 9.10 13.53 -24.53
CA SER A 47 10.21 14.33 -24.00
C SER A 47 9.74 15.24 -22.86
N ALA A 48 8.59 15.92 -23.01
CA ALA A 48 8.01 16.74 -21.95
C ALA A 48 7.62 15.93 -20.71
N PHE A 49 7.04 14.74 -20.88
CA PHE A 49 6.71 13.84 -19.77
C PHE A 49 7.95 13.47 -18.96
N LEU A 50 9.04 13.09 -19.63
CA LEU A 50 10.28 12.65 -18.99
C LEU A 50 11.05 13.79 -18.28
N HIS A 51 10.69 15.06 -18.51
CA HIS A 51 11.20 16.19 -17.71
C HIS A 51 10.42 16.39 -16.40
N VAL A 52 9.21 15.82 -16.29
CA VAL A 52 8.32 16.00 -15.14
C VAL A 52 8.21 14.74 -14.30
N PHE A 53 8.14 13.57 -14.93
CA PHE A 53 7.93 12.27 -14.30
C PHE A 53 9.05 11.30 -14.67
N ASP A 54 9.23 10.26 -13.86
CA ASP A 54 10.16 9.16 -14.16
C ASP A 54 9.77 8.44 -15.46
N ASP A 55 10.76 7.87 -16.17
CA ASP A 55 10.46 6.95 -17.28
C ASP A 55 9.75 5.73 -16.71
N PRO A 56 8.49 5.45 -17.11
CA PRO A 56 7.76 4.29 -16.60
C PRO A 56 8.48 2.97 -16.88
N ASN A 57 9.28 2.90 -17.96
CA ASN A 57 10.08 1.72 -18.27
C ASN A 57 11.17 1.45 -17.23
N ASP A 58 11.68 2.48 -16.53
CA ASP A 58 12.63 2.28 -15.44
C ASP A 58 11.95 1.44 -14.34
N ALA A 59 10.79 1.87 -13.86
CA ALA A 59 10.04 1.16 -12.82
C ALA A 59 9.60 -0.24 -13.27
N TRP A 60 9.07 -0.39 -14.49
CA TRP A 60 8.61 -1.69 -15.00
C TRP A 60 9.74 -2.68 -15.24
N SER A 61 10.91 -2.23 -15.68
CA SER A 61 12.08 -3.11 -15.90
C SER A 61 12.58 -3.75 -14.61
N MET A 62 12.20 -3.21 -13.46
CA MET A 62 12.56 -3.70 -12.14
C MET A 62 11.52 -4.68 -11.58
N MET A 63 10.32 -4.71 -12.17
CA MET A 63 9.26 -5.63 -11.79
C MET A 63 9.36 -6.97 -12.52
N PRO A 64 8.95 -8.09 -11.89
CA PRO A 64 8.95 -9.41 -12.52
C PRO A 64 7.99 -9.49 -13.71
N GLY A 65 8.32 -10.33 -14.70
CA GLY A 65 7.42 -10.67 -15.82
C GLY A 65 7.09 -9.54 -16.81
N HIS A 66 7.61 -8.32 -16.60
CA HIS A 66 7.21 -7.18 -17.40
C HIS A 66 7.91 -7.14 -18.77
N LEU A 67 7.11 -7.20 -19.83
CA LEU A 67 7.54 -6.78 -21.17
C LEU A 67 7.62 -5.24 -21.21
N PRO A 68 8.64 -4.64 -21.86
CA PRO A 68 8.73 -3.18 -22.02
C PRO A 68 7.51 -2.63 -22.79
N LEU A 69 6.74 -1.76 -22.13
CA LEU A 69 5.46 -1.25 -22.62
C LEU A 69 5.57 -0.45 -23.93
N ALA A 70 6.74 0.12 -24.21
CA ALA A 70 6.96 0.92 -25.43
C ALA A 70 6.70 0.14 -26.74
N ALA A 71 6.73 -1.20 -26.71
CA ALA A 71 6.55 -2.02 -27.91
C ALA A 71 5.12 -2.57 -28.10
N GLU A 72 4.28 -2.62 -27.05
CA GLU A 72 3.10 -3.52 -27.04
C GLU A 72 1.71 -2.88 -26.85
N ARG A 73 1.50 -1.68 -27.41
CA ARG A 73 0.20 -1.08 -27.84
C ARG A 73 -0.32 0.06 -26.95
N GLY A 74 -0.21 1.29 -27.45
CA GLY A 74 -1.17 2.37 -27.14
C GLY A 74 -0.83 3.32 -25.99
N TRP A 75 0.43 3.38 -25.52
CA TRP A 75 0.83 4.41 -24.56
C TRP A 75 0.77 5.81 -25.19
N ASP A 76 -0.10 6.67 -24.66
CA ASP A 76 -0.28 8.05 -25.10
C ASP A 76 0.35 9.01 -24.07
N TRP A 77 1.55 9.49 -24.39
CA TRP A 77 2.34 10.37 -23.54
C TRP A 77 1.62 11.69 -23.23
N HIS A 78 0.86 12.23 -24.18
CA HIS A 78 0.11 13.47 -23.96
C HIS A 78 -1.03 13.25 -22.97
N ARG A 79 -1.79 12.14 -23.15
CA ARG A 79 -2.88 11.78 -22.25
C ARG A 79 -2.39 11.53 -20.82
N GLU A 80 -1.31 10.77 -20.68
CA GLU A 80 -0.70 10.44 -19.38
C GLU A 80 -0.17 11.70 -18.68
N LEU A 81 0.58 12.55 -19.39
CA LEU A 81 1.06 13.82 -18.86
C LEU A 81 -0.10 14.71 -18.39
N SER A 82 -1.13 14.85 -19.23
CA SER A 82 -2.30 15.68 -18.93
C SER A 82 -3.10 15.16 -17.75
N ALA A 83 -3.32 13.85 -17.66
CA ALA A 83 -4.08 13.22 -16.58
C ALA A 83 -3.37 13.38 -15.24
N ARG A 84 -2.06 13.10 -15.19
CA ARG A 84 -1.23 13.24 -13.98
C ARG A 84 -1.14 14.68 -13.50
N LEU A 85 -0.85 15.63 -14.40
CA LEU A 85 -0.80 17.05 -14.04
C LEU A 85 -2.15 17.56 -13.54
N MET A 86 -3.25 17.14 -14.17
CA MET A 86 -4.59 17.50 -13.72
C MET A 86 -4.88 16.94 -12.33
N ALA A 87 -4.52 15.69 -12.06
CA ALA A 87 -4.68 15.09 -10.73
C ALA A 87 -3.86 15.85 -9.67
N LEU A 88 -2.58 16.13 -9.94
CA LEU A 88 -1.70 16.89 -9.04
C LEU A 88 -2.24 18.30 -8.74
N GLN A 89 -2.72 19.00 -9.77
CA GLN A 89 -3.35 20.31 -9.60
C GLN A 89 -4.61 20.22 -8.74
N ARG A 90 -5.45 19.20 -8.97
CA ARG A 90 -6.72 19.03 -8.25
C ARG A 90 -6.53 18.61 -6.80
N ILE A 91 -5.50 17.81 -6.49
CA ILE A 91 -5.14 17.43 -5.11
C ILE A 91 -4.83 18.65 -4.23
N GLN A 92 -4.43 19.80 -4.82
CA GLN A 92 -4.27 21.04 -4.04
C GLN A 92 -5.60 21.53 -3.45
N SER A 93 -6.74 21.12 -4.01
CA SER A 93 -8.07 21.35 -3.46
C SER A 93 -8.42 20.31 -2.41
N LYS A 94 -8.89 20.76 -1.24
CA LYS A 94 -9.38 19.91 -0.13
C LYS A 94 -10.68 19.15 -0.43
N ARG A 95 -11.22 19.31 -1.64
CA ARG A 95 -12.53 18.77 -2.06
C ARG A 95 -12.45 17.96 -3.36
N CYS A 96 -11.26 17.64 -3.85
CA CYS A 96 -11.11 16.92 -5.13
C CYS A 96 -11.80 15.56 -5.15
N GLY A 97 -11.95 14.90 -3.99
CA GLY A 97 -12.73 13.67 -3.89
C GLY A 97 -14.23 13.84 -4.09
N LEU A 98 -14.78 15.04 -3.92
CA LEU A 98 -16.21 15.31 -4.15
C LEU A 98 -16.51 15.59 -5.63
N GLU A 99 -15.49 15.74 -6.47
CA GLU A 99 -15.64 16.04 -7.87
C GLU A 99 -16.02 14.80 -8.68
N ALA A 100 -16.78 14.96 -9.77
CA ALA A 100 -17.19 13.85 -10.64
C ALA A 100 -16.02 13.06 -11.24
N ARG A 101 -14.82 13.66 -11.28
CA ARG A 101 -13.59 13.05 -11.81
C ARG A 101 -12.66 12.51 -10.73
N ALA A 102 -13.10 12.42 -9.47
CA ALA A 102 -12.29 11.95 -8.35
C ALA A 102 -11.59 10.61 -8.61
N GLU A 103 -12.29 9.65 -9.21
CA GLU A 103 -11.71 8.34 -9.55
C GLU A 103 -10.56 8.45 -10.54
N ALA A 104 -10.64 9.37 -11.51
CA ALA A 104 -9.56 9.61 -12.45
C ALA A 104 -8.34 10.23 -11.75
N TYR A 105 -8.56 11.15 -10.80
CA TYR A 105 -7.47 11.76 -10.02
C TYR A 105 -6.78 10.73 -9.13
N LEU A 106 -7.57 9.88 -8.48
CA LEU A 106 -7.08 8.76 -7.68
C LEU A 106 -6.27 7.78 -8.51
N LYS A 107 -6.78 7.38 -9.68
CA LYS A 107 -6.07 6.49 -10.61
C LYS A 107 -4.74 7.08 -11.03
N SER A 108 -4.71 8.35 -11.43
CA SER A 108 -3.45 9.01 -11.83
C SER A 108 -2.46 9.15 -10.68
N LEU A 109 -2.91 9.35 -9.43
CA LEU A 109 -2.02 9.37 -8.27
C LEU A 109 -1.38 7.99 -8.02
N LEU A 110 -2.17 6.91 -8.14
CA LEU A 110 -1.66 5.54 -8.07
C LEU A 110 -0.69 5.24 -9.23
N GLU A 111 -0.97 5.71 -10.45
CA GLU A 111 -0.07 5.54 -11.60
C GLU A 111 1.28 6.26 -11.41
N ILE A 112 1.28 7.46 -10.78
CA ILE A 112 2.53 8.15 -10.41
C ILE A 112 3.33 7.30 -9.41
N LEU A 113 2.66 6.73 -8.41
CA LEU A 113 3.29 5.83 -7.45
C LEU A 113 3.80 4.54 -8.10
N ASP A 114 2.98 3.92 -8.96
CA ASP A 114 3.29 2.65 -9.61
C ASP A 114 4.44 2.75 -10.62
N THR A 115 4.69 3.96 -11.14
CA THR A 115 5.80 4.27 -12.05
C THR A 115 6.96 5.00 -11.38
N ALA A 116 6.96 5.15 -10.04
CA ALA A 116 8.07 5.72 -9.31
C ALA A 116 9.21 4.71 -9.16
N LYS A 117 10.45 5.14 -9.43
CA LYS A 117 11.64 4.31 -9.19
C LYS A 117 12.22 4.55 -7.79
N PHE A 118 12.50 3.48 -7.04
CA PHE A 118 13.22 3.60 -5.76
C PHE A 118 14.68 3.14 -5.86
N ALA A 119 15.01 2.25 -6.79
CA ALA A 119 16.38 1.81 -7.01
C ALA A 119 16.92 2.27 -8.37
N LEU A 120 18.23 2.41 -8.43
CA LEU A 120 18.94 2.80 -9.64
C LEU A 120 18.75 1.76 -10.74
N ASN A 121 18.48 2.22 -11.96
CA ASN A 121 18.44 1.35 -13.13
C ASN A 121 19.88 0.99 -13.59
N PRO A 122 20.06 0.01 -14.49
CA PRO A 122 21.39 -0.36 -14.99
C PRO A 122 22.18 0.79 -15.62
N ARG A 123 21.49 1.79 -16.20
CA ARG A 123 22.12 2.98 -16.82
C ARG A 123 22.68 3.92 -15.76
N ASP A 124 21.96 4.14 -14.67
CA ASP A 124 22.38 4.95 -13.53
C ASP A 124 23.66 4.37 -12.90
N ILE A 125 23.69 3.04 -12.72
CA ILE A 125 24.86 2.32 -12.20
C ILE A 125 26.04 2.40 -13.17
N ALA A 126 25.81 2.22 -14.47
CA ALA A 126 26.85 2.37 -15.49
C ALA A 126 27.46 3.78 -15.53
N ASN A 127 26.70 4.80 -15.15
CA ASN A 127 27.15 6.18 -14.99
C ASN A 127 27.84 6.46 -13.64
N GLY A 128 28.14 5.43 -12.85
CA GLY A 128 28.89 5.54 -11.59
C GLY A 128 28.05 5.94 -10.37
N LYS A 129 26.71 5.96 -10.47
CA LYS A 129 25.86 6.18 -9.30
C LYS A 129 25.79 4.90 -8.46
N THR A 130 25.88 5.05 -7.14
CA THR A 130 25.75 3.93 -6.18
C THR A 130 24.40 4.02 -5.47
N PRO A 131 23.68 2.89 -5.28
CA PRO A 131 22.42 2.87 -4.55
C PRO A 131 22.63 3.31 -3.10
N LYS A 132 21.70 4.10 -2.57
CA LYS A 132 21.68 4.55 -1.17
C LYS A 132 20.39 4.10 -0.48
N GLU A 133 20.43 4.06 0.85
CA GLU A 133 19.25 3.75 1.66
C GLU A 133 18.10 4.75 1.46
N ASP A 134 18.40 5.98 1.03
CA ASP A 134 17.40 7.00 0.75
C ASP A 134 17.67 7.66 -0.61
N ASP A 135 17.20 7.01 -1.66
CA ASP A 135 17.30 7.47 -3.05
C ASP A 135 16.06 8.25 -3.51
N ARG A 136 15.26 8.80 -2.58
CA ARG A 136 14.06 9.61 -2.91
C ARG A 136 14.33 10.75 -3.90
N THR A 137 15.53 11.34 -3.85
CA THR A 137 15.93 12.45 -4.74
C THR A 137 16.25 12.01 -6.16
N THR A 138 16.35 10.70 -6.42
CA THR A 138 16.66 10.16 -7.76
C THR A 138 15.41 9.94 -8.61
N SER A 139 14.24 9.91 -7.99
CA SER A 139 12.94 9.77 -8.65
C SER A 139 12.20 11.10 -8.66
N LEU A 140 11.77 11.52 -9.85
CA LEU A 140 10.91 12.68 -10.02
C LEU A 140 9.53 12.43 -9.41
N ASN A 141 8.99 11.21 -9.55
CA ASN A 141 7.69 10.86 -8.99
C ASN A 141 7.72 10.91 -7.46
N LEU A 142 8.78 10.42 -6.81
CA LEU A 142 8.92 10.50 -5.35
C LEU A 142 9.08 11.94 -4.85
N GLN A 143 9.79 12.80 -5.59
CA GLN A 143 9.87 14.22 -5.26
C GLN A 143 8.50 14.89 -5.33
N ILE A 144 7.72 14.59 -6.37
CA ILE A 144 6.34 15.06 -6.51
C ILE A 144 5.49 14.56 -5.34
N LEU A 145 5.48 13.26 -5.07
CA LEU A 145 4.69 12.64 -4.00
C LEU A 145 5.08 13.19 -2.62
N SER A 146 6.38 13.42 -2.38
CA SER A 146 6.87 14.06 -1.16
C SER A 146 6.38 15.50 -1.02
N GLY A 147 6.30 16.25 -2.13
CA GLY A 147 5.76 17.61 -2.15
C GLY A 147 4.27 17.68 -1.82
N LEU A 148 3.51 16.61 -2.09
CA LEU A 148 2.07 16.56 -1.80
C LEU A 148 1.73 16.48 -0.31
N VAL A 149 2.69 16.31 0.59
CA VAL A 149 2.47 16.32 2.05
C VAL A 149 1.81 17.63 2.49
N ALA A 150 2.15 18.76 1.86
CA ALA A 150 1.51 20.05 2.11
C ALA A 150 0.02 20.09 1.72
N HIS A 151 -0.42 19.16 0.87
CA HIS A 151 -1.78 19.04 0.35
C HIS A 151 -2.46 17.75 0.82
N ARG A 152 -2.09 17.24 2.02
CA ARG A 152 -2.66 16.01 2.59
C ARG A 152 -4.19 15.96 2.58
N ASP A 153 -4.86 17.08 2.83
CA ASP A 153 -6.32 17.15 2.88
C ASP A 153 -6.96 16.75 1.54
N GLY A 154 -6.29 17.01 0.41
CA GLY A 154 -6.75 16.59 -0.91
C GLY A 154 -6.55 15.09 -1.14
N ILE A 155 -5.41 14.53 -0.72
CA ILE A 155 -5.17 13.07 -0.78
C ILE A 155 -6.20 12.35 0.10
N GLU A 156 -6.36 12.78 1.34
CA GLU A 156 -7.34 12.23 2.28
C GLU A 156 -8.77 12.36 1.73
N SER A 157 -9.09 13.43 1.00
CA SER A 157 -10.39 13.55 0.31
C SER A 157 -10.63 12.48 -0.75
N LEU A 158 -9.58 11.97 -1.42
CA LEU A 158 -9.69 10.87 -2.39
C LEU A 158 -9.82 9.50 -1.71
N ILE A 159 -9.25 9.36 -0.51
CA ILE A 159 -9.30 8.15 0.32
C ILE A 159 -10.67 8.02 0.99
N HIS A 160 -11.13 9.08 1.64
CA HIS A 160 -12.33 9.04 2.46
C HIS A 160 -13.59 8.98 1.60
N ASP A 161 -14.51 8.11 2.02
CA ASP A 161 -15.91 8.19 1.64
C ASP A 161 -16.54 9.44 2.27
N VAL A 162 -17.65 9.90 1.71
CA VAL A 162 -18.41 11.02 2.29
C VAL A 162 -19.84 10.64 2.69
N GLY A 163 -20.18 9.35 2.57
CA GLY A 163 -21.52 8.82 2.83
C GLY A 163 -22.57 9.34 1.85
N THR A 164 -23.76 8.73 1.85
CA THR A 164 -24.87 9.26 1.04
C THR A 164 -25.48 10.53 1.66
N GLN A 165 -26.02 11.44 0.83
CA GLN A 165 -26.72 12.64 1.31
C GLN A 165 -27.86 12.35 2.31
N ARG A 166 -28.38 11.11 2.41
CA ARG A 166 -29.38 10.70 3.41
C ARG A 166 -28.85 10.69 4.85
N ALA A 167 -27.56 10.40 5.06
CA ALA A 167 -26.95 10.48 6.39
C ALA A 167 -26.85 11.93 6.88
N MET A 168 -26.71 12.92 5.98
CA MET A 168 -26.79 14.34 6.31
C MET A 168 -28.15 14.76 6.91
N TRP A 169 -29.27 14.13 6.52
CA TRP A 169 -30.61 14.51 6.98
C TRP A 169 -30.98 14.01 8.38
N ARG A 170 -30.26 13.02 8.93
CA ARG A 170 -30.49 12.51 10.30
C ARG A 170 -29.65 13.24 11.36
N ALA A 171 -28.76 14.14 10.96
CA ALA A 171 -27.96 14.94 11.88
C ALA A 171 -28.82 16.03 12.53
N ARG A 172 -28.67 16.23 13.85
CA ARG A 172 -29.40 17.26 14.59
C ARG A 172 -28.94 18.66 14.16
N PRO A 173 -29.84 19.68 14.14
CA PRO A 173 -29.52 21.03 13.66
C PRO A 173 -28.41 21.76 14.45
N ASP A 174 -28.15 21.36 15.70
CA ASP A 174 -27.25 22.08 16.61
C ASP A 174 -25.78 21.62 16.55
N ASP A 175 -25.39 20.77 15.60
CA ASP A 175 -24.00 20.31 15.45
C ASP A 175 -23.21 21.20 14.46
N PRO A 176 -22.32 22.11 14.91
CA PRO A 176 -21.60 23.04 14.04
C PRO A 176 -20.49 22.35 13.21
N LEU A 177 -20.32 21.03 13.32
CA LEU A 177 -19.29 20.21 12.68
C LEU A 177 -19.77 19.51 11.38
N LEU A 178 -20.85 20.00 10.77
CA LEU A 178 -21.52 19.35 9.63
C LEU A 178 -20.75 19.29 8.30
N GLY A 179 -19.48 19.75 8.25
CA GLY A 179 -18.55 19.49 7.14
C GLY A 179 -17.59 18.31 7.39
N SER A 180 -17.58 17.77 8.61
CA SER A 180 -16.57 16.84 9.15
C SER A 180 -17.13 15.51 9.66
N THR A 181 -18.44 15.24 9.60
CA THR A 181 -19.05 14.11 10.32
C THR A 181 -19.15 12.78 9.55
N LEU A 182 -18.73 12.67 8.29
CA LEU A 182 -18.86 11.42 7.50
C LEU A 182 -17.66 11.09 6.60
N ARG A 183 -16.42 11.43 6.99
CA ARG A 183 -15.22 11.10 6.18
C ARG A 183 -14.51 9.86 6.73
N PHE A 184 -15.08 8.69 6.54
CA PHE A 184 -14.42 7.43 6.90
C PHE A 184 -13.78 6.79 5.67
N THR A 185 -12.74 5.99 5.86
CA THR A 185 -12.25 5.12 4.79
C THR A 185 -13.32 4.09 4.44
N ARG A 186 -13.17 3.39 3.30
CA ARG A 186 -14.15 2.39 2.87
C ARG A 186 -14.29 1.25 3.88
N SER A 187 -13.19 0.86 4.53
CA SER A 187 -13.17 -0.14 5.61
C SER A 187 -13.84 0.32 6.89
N MET A 188 -13.93 1.64 7.12
CA MET A 188 -14.54 2.24 8.30
C MET A 188 -15.97 2.77 8.06
N ALA A 189 -16.53 2.60 6.85
CA ALA A 189 -17.92 2.96 6.56
C ALA A 189 -18.89 2.06 7.36
N ALA A 190 -19.83 2.69 8.07
CA ALA A 190 -20.72 1.99 9.00
C ALA A 190 -21.75 1.08 8.30
N ILE A 191 -22.16 1.43 7.07
CA ILE A 191 -23.18 0.71 6.28
C ILE A 191 -22.62 0.49 4.87
N GLU A 192 -22.92 -0.65 4.24
CA GLU A 192 -22.47 -0.94 2.87
C GLU A 192 -22.92 0.09 1.84
N ASN A 193 -24.11 0.67 2.03
CA ASN A 193 -24.66 1.73 1.19
C ASN A 193 -23.89 3.06 1.29
N ASP A 194 -23.01 3.21 2.29
CA ASP A 194 -22.12 4.37 2.41
C ASP A 194 -20.76 4.14 1.75
N LYS A 195 -20.53 3.00 1.08
CA LYS A 195 -19.32 2.71 0.29
C LYS A 195 -19.46 3.24 -1.14
N ASN A 196 -19.20 4.53 -1.34
CA ASN A 196 -19.19 5.19 -2.64
C ASN A 196 -17.82 5.21 -3.32
N ARG A 197 -16.72 4.94 -2.57
CA ARG A 197 -15.37 4.89 -3.14
C ARG A 197 -15.02 3.54 -3.79
N PRO A 198 -14.28 3.56 -4.91
CA PRO A 198 -13.74 2.34 -5.50
C PRO A 198 -12.69 1.70 -4.60
N GLU A 199 -12.44 0.41 -4.79
CA GLU A 199 -11.42 -0.36 -4.04
C GLU A 199 -10.00 0.23 -4.17
N SER A 200 -9.72 0.92 -5.27
CA SER A 200 -8.46 1.65 -5.46
C SER A 200 -8.24 2.77 -4.43
N ALA A 201 -9.29 3.28 -3.77
CA ALA A 201 -9.15 4.18 -2.63
C ALA A 201 -8.59 3.46 -1.39
N SER A 202 -9.03 2.23 -1.14
CA SER A 202 -8.47 1.38 -0.09
C SER A 202 -6.99 1.07 -0.37
N ARG A 203 -6.65 0.79 -1.63
CA ARG A 203 -5.24 0.67 -2.06
C ARG A 203 -4.45 1.94 -1.79
N LEU A 204 -4.96 3.10 -2.21
CA LEU A 204 -4.30 4.39 -1.97
C LEU A 204 -4.08 4.64 -0.47
N HIS A 205 -5.06 4.32 0.37
CA HIS A 205 -4.97 4.47 1.82
C HIS A 205 -3.85 3.62 2.43
N VAL A 206 -3.81 2.33 2.10
CA VAL A 206 -2.76 1.42 2.59
C VAL A 206 -1.36 1.90 2.16
N LEU A 207 -1.22 2.40 0.93
CA LEU A 207 0.06 2.88 0.40
C LEU A 207 0.45 4.27 0.94
N TYR A 208 -0.53 5.11 1.27
CA TYR A 208 -0.37 6.45 1.85
C TYR A 208 -0.06 6.40 3.35
N GLY A 209 -0.72 5.51 4.09
CA GLY A 209 -0.62 5.37 5.53
C GLY A 209 -1.80 5.99 6.30
N LEU A 210 -1.67 6.08 7.63
CA LEU A 210 -2.73 6.59 8.50
C LEU A 210 -3.05 8.07 8.21
N THR A 211 -4.32 8.33 7.92
CA THR A 211 -4.86 9.68 7.72
C THR A 211 -4.93 10.46 9.02
N THR A 212 -5.00 11.79 8.92
CA THR A 212 -5.12 12.69 10.08
C THR A 212 -6.32 12.31 10.95
N ARG A 213 -7.42 11.89 10.32
CA ARG A 213 -8.64 11.52 11.03
C ARG A 213 -8.50 10.24 11.84
N GLU A 214 -7.87 9.20 11.30
CA GLU A 214 -7.61 7.95 12.03
C GLU A 214 -6.72 8.14 13.26
N ARG A 215 -5.85 9.16 13.25
CA ARG A 215 -5.01 9.50 14.39
C ARG A 215 -5.78 10.16 15.53
N ILE A 216 -6.89 10.83 15.23
CA ILE A 216 -7.64 11.64 16.19
C ILE A 216 -8.94 10.95 16.63
N GLU A 217 -9.61 10.22 15.74
CA GLU A 217 -10.94 9.68 16.00
C GLU A 217 -10.91 8.21 16.45
N HIS A 218 -11.08 7.99 17.75
CA HIS A 218 -11.07 6.64 18.33
C HIS A 218 -12.23 5.75 17.84
N ARG A 219 -13.40 6.33 17.54
CA ARG A 219 -14.62 5.58 17.15
C ARG A 219 -14.55 4.95 15.77
N ALA A 220 -13.71 5.47 14.87
CA ALA A 220 -13.52 4.91 13.54
C ALA A 220 -12.98 3.47 13.58
N ARG A 221 -12.35 3.09 14.70
CA ARG A 221 -11.73 1.78 14.92
C ARG A 221 -12.74 0.63 14.93
N GLY A 222 -13.92 0.79 15.53
CA GLY A 222 -14.86 -0.32 15.65
C GLY A 222 -15.35 -0.82 14.30
N ALA A 223 -15.56 0.06 13.32
CA ALA A 223 -15.92 -0.35 11.95
C ALA A 223 -14.81 -1.17 11.27
N ALA A 224 -13.54 -0.79 11.40
CA ALA A 224 -12.43 -1.58 10.89
C ALA A 224 -12.28 -2.92 11.64
N ARG A 225 -12.45 -2.91 12.98
CA ARG A 225 -12.43 -4.12 13.82
C ARG A 225 -13.52 -5.11 13.42
N ARG A 226 -14.73 -4.64 13.16
CA ARG A 226 -15.84 -5.48 12.66
C ARG A 226 -15.51 -6.18 11.35
N LYS A 227 -14.60 -5.66 10.52
CA LYS A 227 -14.10 -6.39 9.35
C LYS A 227 -13.01 -7.40 9.70
N VAL A 228 -12.02 -6.96 10.48
CA VAL A 228 -10.87 -7.79 10.87
C VAL A 228 -11.31 -9.04 11.65
N TYR A 229 -12.30 -8.91 12.53
CA TYR A 229 -12.78 -9.98 13.41
C TYR A 229 -14.03 -10.71 12.89
N ASN A 230 -14.44 -10.48 11.65
CA ASN A 230 -15.58 -11.17 11.05
C ASN A 230 -15.13 -12.50 10.43
N TRP A 231 -15.59 -13.62 11.00
CA TRP A 231 -15.31 -14.97 10.49
C TRP A 231 -15.83 -15.18 9.06
N SER A 232 -16.83 -14.43 8.61
CA SER A 232 -17.32 -14.52 7.23
C SER A 232 -16.34 -13.94 6.19
N LEU A 233 -15.24 -13.32 6.60
CA LEU A 233 -14.27 -12.69 5.70
C LEU A 233 -12.91 -13.44 5.64
N SER A 234 -12.74 -14.48 6.46
CA SER A 234 -11.51 -15.28 6.54
C SER A 234 -11.89 -16.76 6.61
N GLY A 235 -11.42 -17.54 5.63
CA GLY A 235 -11.78 -18.95 5.49
C GLY A 235 -10.85 -19.71 4.53
N PRO A 236 -11.07 -21.01 4.31
CA PRO A 236 -10.23 -21.83 3.41
C PRO A 236 -10.10 -21.25 1.99
N GLU A 237 -11.16 -20.62 1.47
CA GLU A 237 -11.23 -20.05 0.13
C GLU A 237 -10.30 -18.85 -0.10
N ASN A 238 -9.83 -18.20 0.96
CA ASN A 238 -8.82 -17.15 0.88
C ASN A 238 -7.59 -17.46 1.75
N ASP A 239 -7.37 -18.75 2.06
CA ASP A 239 -6.33 -19.24 2.95
C ASP A 239 -6.31 -18.54 4.33
N TYR A 240 -7.44 -17.98 4.77
CA TYR A 240 -7.59 -17.18 5.99
C TYR A 240 -6.86 -15.82 5.98
N GLY A 241 -6.37 -15.40 4.81
CA GLY A 241 -5.64 -14.14 4.63
C GLY A 241 -6.48 -13.00 4.02
N PRO A 242 -5.87 -11.82 3.81
CA PRO A 242 -6.52 -10.67 3.18
C PRO A 242 -6.62 -10.80 1.64
N PHE A 243 -7.06 -11.96 1.17
CA PHE A 243 -7.31 -12.25 -0.25
C PHE A 243 -8.80 -12.34 -0.52
N ARG A 244 -9.18 -12.10 -1.78
CA ARG A 244 -10.55 -12.26 -2.23
C ARG A 244 -10.99 -13.72 -2.06
N ARG A 245 -12.21 -13.88 -1.58
CA ARG A 245 -12.86 -15.18 -1.33
C ARG A 245 -13.38 -15.87 -2.60
N ASP A 246 -13.14 -15.29 -3.76
CA ASP A 246 -13.52 -15.83 -5.07
C ASP A 246 -12.50 -16.86 -5.62
N GLY A 247 -11.47 -17.19 -4.83
CA GLY A 247 -10.40 -18.11 -5.21
C GLY A 247 -9.40 -17.52 -6.20
N SER A 248 -9.50 -16.23 -6.54
CA SER A 248 -8.58 -15.57 -7.47
C SER A 248 -7.16 -15.45 -6.92
N GLY A 249 -6.99 -15.37 -5.60
CA GLY A 249 -5.74 -15.02 -4.94
C GLY A 249 -5.39 -13.54 -5.01
N GLU A 250 -6.26 -12.70 -5.58
CA GLU A 250 -6.10 -11.24 -5.58
C GLU A 250 -6.27 -10.68 -4.16
N VAL A 251 -5.60 -9.57 -3.88
CA VAL A 251 -5.71 -8.86 -2.60
C VAL A 251 -7.12 -8.32 -2.43
N ASP A 252 -7.76 -8.57 -1.28
CA ASP A 252 -8.93 -7.81 -0.86
C ASP A 252 -8.44 -6.52 -0.20
N TRP A 253 -8.38 -5.44 -0.97
CA TRP A 253 -7.86 -4.18 -0.46
C TRP A 253 -8.74 -3.59 0.63
N SER A 254 -10.03 -3.94 0.68
CA SER A 254 -10.93 -3.42 1.68
C SER A 254 -10.79 -4.11 3.03
N LEU A 255 -10.44 -5.40 3.05
CA LEU A 255 -10.04 -6.12 4.25
C LEU A 255 -8.61 -5.70 4.66
N LEU A 256 -7.68 -5.58 3.73
CA LEU A 256 -6.31 -5.12 3.99
C LEU A 256 -6.30 -3.70 4.58
N GLU A 257 -7.14 -2.79 4.09
CA GLU A 257 -7.34 -1.45 4.63
C GLU A 257 -7.83 -1.47 6.09
N ALA A 258 -8.74 -2.40 6.42
CA ALA A 258 -9.21 -2.57 7.79
C ALA A 258 -8.09 -3.07 8.72
N ILE A 259 -7.36 -4.10 8.28
CA ILE A 259 -6.20 -4.67 8.98
C ILE A 259 -5.16 -3.58 9.23
N PHE A 260 -4.78 -2.84 8.18
CA PHE A 260 -3.84 -1.72 8.25
C PHE A 260 -4.29 -0.70 9.31
N SER A 261 -5.54 -0.22 9.22
CA SER A 261 -6.09 0.79 10.13
C SER A 261 -6.00 0.35 11.61
N VAL A 262 -6.35 -0.92 11.89
CA VAL A 262 -6.32 -1.47 13.25
C VAL A 262 -4.88 -1.65 13.73
N ILE A 263 -4.05 -2.38 12.98
CA ILE A 263 -2.73 -2.77 13.45
C ILE A 263 -1.74 -1.60 13.49
N SER A 264 -1.86 -0.62 12.60
CA SER A 264 -0.99 0.56 12.61
C SER A 264 -1.10 1.36 13.89
N ARG A 265 -2.30 1.41 14.47
CA ARG A 265 -2.54 2.05 15.76
C ARG A 265 -2.03 1.21 16.92
N ASN A 266 -2.29 -0.10 16.89
CA ASN A 266 -1.75 -1.05 17.88
C ASN A 266 -0.22 -1.01 17.92
N PHE A 267 0.43 -0.97 16.78
CA PHE A 267 1.88 -0.80 16.69
C PHE A 267 2.33 0.49 17.39
N SER A 268 1.66 1.62 17.13
CA SER A 268 1.98 2.90 17.79
C SER A 268 1.81 2.84 19.31
N MET A 269 0.83 2.09 19.82
CA MET A 269 0.63 1.88 21.26
C MET A 269 1.69 0.95 21.84
N CYS A 270 1.95 -0.18 21.17
CA CYS A 270 2.96 -1.18 21.54
C CYS A 270 4.36 -0.57 21.73
N VAL A 271 4.74 0.36 20.86
CA VAL A 271 6.04 1.03 20.92
C VAL A 271 6.04 2.33 21.71
N GLU A 272 4.91 2.70 22.33
CA GLU A 272 4.72 3.95 23.08
C GLU A 272 5.21 5.20 22.31
N GLY A 273 5.03 5.21 21.00
CA GLY A 273 5.51 6.28 20.13
C GLY A 273 7.04 6.44 20.04
N ARG A 274 7.85 5.49 20.53
CA ARG A 274 9.32 5.53 20.46
C ARG A 274 9.87 5.16 19.09
N ILE A 275 9.13 4.31 18.37
CA ILE A 275 9.47 3.84 17.03
C ILE A 275 8.39 4.34 16.08
N ALA A 276 8.80 5.01 15.00
CA ALA A 276 7.89 5.39 13.95
C ALA A 276 7.56 4.17 13.07
N MET A 277 6.28 3.88 12.91
CA MET A 277 5.83 2.87 11.97
C MET A 277 6.19 3.30 10.54
N PRO A 278 6.90 2.46 9.75
CA PRO A 278 7.20 2.74 8.35
C PRO A 278 5.91 2.90 7.54
N GLN A 279 5.63 4.11 7.07
CA GLN A 279 4.41 4.45 6.31
C GLN A 279 4.63 5.68 5.43
N GLY A 280 3.77 5.85 4.42
CA GLY A 280 3.93 6.87 3.40
C GLY A 280 4.38 6.27 2.08
N PHE A 281 4.15 7.03 1.00
CA PHE A 281 4.43 6.57 -0.36
C PHE A 281 5.83 5.98 -0.56
N CYS A 282 6.85 6.55 0.09
CA CYS A 282 8.21 6.05 -0.05
C CYS A 282 8.43 4.65 0.53
N PHE A 283 7.63 4.20 1.52
CA PHE A 283 7.72 2.84 2.06
C PHE A 283 6.86 1.84 1.28
N SER A 284 6.04 2.33 0.37
CA SER A 284 5.07 1.56 -0.40
C SER A 284 5.52 1.33 -1.84
N LEU A 285 6.83 1.39 -2.08
CA LEU A 285 7.45 1.18 -3.38
C LEU A 285 8.27 -0.10 -3.43
N PRO A 286 8.28 -0.81 -4.58
CA PRO A 286 9.20 -1.90 -4.82
C PRO A 286 10.65 -1.44 -4.66
N HIS A 287 11.50 -2.34 -4.18
CA HIS A 287 12.93 -2.12 -3.98
C HIS A 287 13.29 -1.02 -2.97
N ARG A 288 12.37 -0.70 -2.04
CA ARG A 288 12.63 0.24 -0.95
C ARG A 288 13.86 -0.16 -0.14
N THR A 289 14.01 -1.43 0.17
CA THR A 289 15.20 -1.96 0.85
C THR A 289 16.22 -2.43 -0.18
N LEU A 290 17.50 -2.12 0.06
CA LEU A 290 18.60 -2.52 -0.81
C LEU A 290 18.71 -4.04 -0.92
N ALA A 291 19.19 -4.51 -2.07
CA ALA A 291 19.46 -5.92 -2.27
C ALA A 291 20.74 -6.28 -1.51
N ASP A 292 20.71 -7.36 -0.74
CA ASP A 292 21.92 -7.89 -0.12
C ASP A 292 22.72 -8.65 -1.19
N PRO A 293 23.96 -8.22 -1.53
CA PRO A 293 24.78 -8.89 -2.52
C PRO A 293 25.19 -10.30 -2.11
N THR A 294 25.11 -10.65 -0.83
CA THR A 294 25.42 -11.99 -0.31
C THR A 294 24.28 -12.98 -0.50
N THR A 295 23.04 -12.49 -0.65
CA THR A 295 21.84 -13.30 -0.91
C THR A 295 21.03 -12.74 -2.09
N PRO A 296 21.59 -12.76 -3.32
CA PRO A 296 20.98 -12.11 -4.48
C PRO A 296 19.62 -12.72 -4.90
N ASN A 297 19.35 -13.97 -4.50
CA ASN A 297 18.09 -14.65 -4.78
C ASN A 297 16.95 -14.23 -3.84
N ASP A 298 17.25 -13.48 -2.77
CA ASP A 298 16.26 -12.98 -1.83
C ASP A 298 15.52 -11.76 -2.39
N TRP A 299 14.65 -12.02 -3.35
CA TRP A 299 13.90 -10.98 -4.03
C TRP A 299 12.83 -10.31 -3.16
N ALA A 300 12.47 -10.88 -2.00
CA ALA A 300 11.44 -10.34 -1.10
C ALA A 300 12.02 -9.68 0.17
N ARG A 301 13.35 -9.70 0.37
CA ARG A 301 14.02 -9.24 1.60
C ARG A 301 13.63 -10.09 2.83
N VAL A 302 13.46 -11.39 2.65
CA VAL A 302 13.17 -12.35 3.73
C VAL A 302 14.24 -12.33 4.79
N THR A 303 15.49 -12.51 4.38
CA THR A 303 16.66 -12.71 5.24
C THR A 303 16.96 -11.45 6.04
N GLY A 304 17.06 -11.59 7.35
CA GLY A 304 17.40 -10.52 8.28
C GLY A 304 16.33 -10.28 9.34
N SER A 305 16.45 -9.13 10.00
CA SER A 305 15.63 -8.78 11.16
C SER A 305 14.34 -8.09 10.76
N TRP A 306 13.22 -8.55 11.32
CA TRP A 306 11.90 -7.94 11.19
C TRP A 306 11.35 -7.56 12.56
N LEU A 307 10.60 -6.46 12.62
CA LEU A 307 9.99 -5.94 13.84
C LEU A 307 8.48 -5.80 13.63
N GLY A 308 7.68 -6.26 14.57
CA GLY A 308 6.24 -6.28 14.38
C GLY A 308 5.44 -6.54 15.64
N THR A 309 4.13 -6.53 15.49
CA THR A 309 3.18 -6.85 16.56
C THR A 309 1.92 -7.46 15.98
N TYR A 310 1.03 -7.91 16.86
CA TYR A 310 -0.25 -8.53 16.56
C TYR A 310 -1.27 -8.06 17.60
N ALA A 311 -2.55 -8.16 17.29
CA ALA A 311 -3.62 -7.80 18.22
C ALA A 311 -4.74 -8.83 18.22
N TRP A 312 -5.52 -8.87 19.29
CA TRP A 312 -6.65 -9.77 19.45
C TRP A 312 -7.81 -9.11 20.20
N LEU A 313 -9.00 -9.62 19.93
CA LEU A 313 -10.19 -9.33 20.72
C LEU A 313 -10.30 -10.39 21.83
N ASP A 314 -10.92 -10.06 22.96
CA ASP A 314 -11.33 -11.10 23.91
C ASP A 314 -12.25 -12.11 23.20
N TYR A 315 -12.08 -13.40 23.53
CA TYR A 315 -12.80 -14.46 22.83
C TYR A 315 -14.32 -14.37 23.05
N ALA A 316 -14.78 -13.94 24.23
CA ALA A 316 -16.20 -13.78 24.50
C ALA A 316 -16.81 -12.69 23.61
N ASP A 317 -16.11 -11.57 23.43
CA ASP A 317 -16.54 -10.47 22.56
C ASP A 317 -16.51 -10.89 21.08
N LEU A 318 -15.52 -11.70 20.68
CA LEU A 318 -15.40 -12.24 19.32
C LEU A 318 -16.58 -13.15 18.98
N VAL A 319 -16.91 -14.07 19.88
CA VAL A 319 -18.05 -14.97 19.72
C VAL A 319 -19.36 -14.17 19.73
N ALA A 320 -19.53 -13.23 20.66
CA ALA A 320 -20.74 -12.41 20.76
C ALA A 320 -20.98 -11.59 19.49
N PHE A 321 -19.92 -11.06 18.87
CA PHE A 321 -20.00 -10.34 17.61
C PHE A 321 -20.40 -11.24 16.44
N ASN A 322 -19.78 -12.42 16.28
CA ASN A 322 -19.98 -13.28 15.11
C ASN A 322 -21.21 -14.18 15.19
N THR A 323 -21.69 -14.52 16.39
CA THR A 323 -22.91 -15.33 16.58
C THR A 323 -24.18 -14.48 16.72
N TRP A 324 -24.03 -13.16 16.54
CA TRP A 324 -25.14 -12.23 16.60
C TRP A 324 -26.24 -12.58 15.59
N SER A 325 -27.42 -12.94 16.09
CA SER A 325 -28.58 -13.34 15.29
C SER A 325 -29.88 -12.63 15.67
N SER A 326 -29.81 -11.62 16.54
CA SER A 326 -31.03 -10.94 17.03
C SER A 326 -31.62 -9.99 15.98
N GLU A 327 -32.89 -10.20 15.65
CA GLU A 327 -33.70 -9.27 14.84
C GLU A 327 -34.08 -7.97 15.61
N LEU A 328 -33.95 -7.97 16.94
CA LEU A 328 -34.47 -6.92 17.82
C LEU A 328 -33.39 -5.95 18.35
N ALA A 329 -32.10 -6.29 18.24
CA ALA A 329 -31.02 -5.46 18.73
C ALA A 329 -30.00 -5.13 17.64
N ALA A 330 -29.27 -4.02 17.82
CA ALA A 330 -28.24 -3.60 16.89
C ALA A 330 -27.02 -4.52 16.99
N GLN A 331 -26.40 -4.85 15.84
CA GLN A 331 -25.14 -5.59 15.79
C GLN A 331 -24.08 -4.91 16.68
N PRO A 332 -23.27 -5.67 17.45
CA PRO A 332 -22.22 -5.10 18.29
C PRO A 332 -21.25 -4.25 17.46
N SER A 333 -20.99 -3.03 17.91
CA SER A 333 -20.16 -2.10 17.13
C SER A 333 -18.66 -2.38 17.28
N LEU A 334 -18.23 -3.07 18.33
CA LEU A 334 -16.81 -3.21 18.70
C LEU A 334 -16.10 -1.85 18.86
N ASP A 335 -16.83 -0.74 19.04
CA ASP A 335 -16.21 0.58 19.17
C ASP A 335 -15.50 0.71 20.52
N ASP A 336 -16.13 0.21 21.58
CA ASP A 336 -15.69 0.35 22.98
C ASP A 336 -15.13 -0.96 23.58
N GLU A 337 -15.22 -2.09 22.87
CA GLU A 337 -14.70 -3.36 23.38
C GLU A 337 -13.17 -3.32 23.52
N PRO A 338 -12.58 -3.94 24.55
CA PRO A 338 -11.14 -3.98 24.71
C PRO A 338 -10.49 -4.74 23.55
N GLU A 339 -9.35 -4.25 23.07
CA GLU A 339 -8.49 -4.96 22.10
C GLU A 339 -7.08 -4.91 22.66
N ASP A 340 -6.53 -6.09 22.89
CA ASP A 340 -5.18 -6.23 23.39
C ASP A 340 -4.20 -6.28 22.22
N CYS A 341 -3.02 -5.70 22.47
CA CYS A 341 -1.90 -5.72 21.56
C CYS A 341 -0.80 -6.59 22.18
N GLY A 342 -0.22 -7.46 21.37
CA GLY A 342 0.92 -8.26 21.74
C GLY A 342 2.17 -7.40 21.95
N ASP A 343 3.19 -8.04 22.50
CA ASP A 343 4.50 -7.42 22.62
C ASP A 343 5.08 -7.08 21.24
N LEU A 344 6.06 -6.18 21.25
CA LEU A 344 6.89 -5.93 20.09
C LEU A 344 7.77 -7.15 19.84
N MET A 345 7.53 -7.86 18.75
CA MET A 345 8.23 -9.08 18.37
C MET A 345 9.35 -8.75 17.38
N LYS A 346 10.49 -9.41 17.56
CA LYS A 346 11.62 -9.39 16.63
C LYS A 346 11.77 -10.77 16.01
N LEU A 347 11.66 -10.85 14.68
CA LEU A 347 11.95 -12.05 13.90
C LEU A 347 13.35 -11.95 13.32
N GLU A 348 14.10 -13.04 13.36
CA GLU A 348 15.36 -13.22 12.63
C GLU A 348 15.17 -14.35 11.64
N LEU A 349 15.01 -14.01 10.36
CA LEU A 349 14.66 -14.94 9.30
C LEU A 349 15.86 -15.19 8.36
N LYS A 350 15.87 -16.35 7.73
CA LYS A 350 16.82 -16.72 6.66
C LYS A 350 16.12 -17.58 5.62
N LEU A 351 16.57 -17.52 4.38
CA LEU A 351 16.13 -18.47 3.37
C LEU A 351 16.46 -19.90 3.80
N ASP A 352 15.50 -20.80 3.59
CA ASP A 352 15.57 -22.19 3.99
C ASP A 352 14.68 -23.05 3.09
N ASP A 353 15.25 -23.59 2.01
CA ASP A 353 14.50 -24.45 1.08
C ASP A 353 14.15 -25.82 1.67
N THR A 354 14.71 -26.18 2.84
CA THR A 354 14.42 -27.48 3.47
C THR A 354 12.97 -27.60 3.94
N VAL A 355 12.29 -26.47 4.18
CA VAL A 355 10.86 -26.44 4.57
C VAL A 355 9.92 -26.43 3.36
N SER A 356 10.42 -26.42 2.12
CA SER A 356 9.60 -26.37 0.90
C SER A 356 8.63 -27.55 0.73
N SER A 357 8.92 -28.68 1.36
CA SER A 357 8.07 -29.87 1.35
C SER A 357 6.97 -29.85 2.43
N ASP A 358 6.91 -28.81 3.27
CA ASP A 358 5.90 -28.70 4.31
C ASP A 358 4.51 -28.44 3.70
N PRO A 359 3.53 -29.33 3.88
CA PRO A 359 2.19 -29.15 3.36
C PRO A 359 1.47 -27.92 3.92
N ARG A 360 1.81 -27.48 5.14
CA ARG A 360 1.22 -26.25 5.74
C ARG A 360 1.68 -24.99 5.02
N LEU A 361 2.76 -25.03 4.23
CA LEU A 361 3.24 -23.90 3.44
C LEU A 361 2.64 -23.86 2.03
N MET A 362 1.81 -24.84 1.66
CA MET A 362 1.19 -24.92 0.34
C MET A 362 -0.12 -24.14 0.27
N THR A 363 -0.33 -23.42 -0.83
CA THR A 363 -1.58 -22.69 -1.09
C THR A 363 -2.29 -23.29 -2.30
N ALA A 364 -3.62 -23.32 -2.24
CA ALA A 364 -4.47 -23.66 -3.39
C ALA A 364 -4.80 -22.42 -4.26
N LEU A 365 -4.51 -21.22 -3.76
CA LEU A 365 -4.75 -19.99 -4.49
C LEU A 365 -3.72 -19.81 -5.61
N PRO A 366 -4.12 -19.23 -6.77
CA PRO A 366 -3.18 -18.86 -7.81
C PRO A 366 -2.09 -17.92 -7.28
N VAL A 367 -0.87 -18.09 -7.78
CA VAL A 367 0.27 -17.22 -7.53
C VAL A 367 0.93 -16.86 -8.86
N CYS A 368 1.53 -15.68 -8.93
CA CYS A 368 2.34 -15.31 -10.09
C CYS A 368 3.68 -16.06 -10.04
N THR A 369 4.06 -16.67 -11.16
CA THR A 369 5.26 -17.52 -11.28
C THR A 369 6.49 -16.79 -11.84
N ASP A 370 6.41 -15.47 -12.03
CA ASP A 370 7.51 -14.67 -12.57
C ASP A 370 8.73 -14.62 -11.64
N LEU A 371 8.51 -14.87 -10.34
CA LEU A 371 9.57 -15.13 -9.36
C LEU A 371 9.32 -16.47 -8.65
N PRO A 372 10.38 -17.20 -8.26
CA PRO A 372 10.24 -18.44 -7.51
C PRO A 372 9.71 -18.16 -6.11
N VAL A 373 8.90 -19.07 -5.58
CA VAL A 373 8.52 -19.06 -4.16
C VAL A 373 9.78 -19.17 -3.30
N LEU A 374 9.93 -18.27 -2.33
CA LEU A 374 11.02 -18.38 -1.34
C LEU A 374 10.47 -19.04 -0.08
N TYR A 375 11.24 -19.97 0.47
CA TYR A 375 10.96 -20.62 1.74
C TYR A 375 11.93 -20.13 2.79
N PHE A 376 11.49 -20.07 4.04
CA PHE A 376 12.31 -19.53 5.11
C PHE A 376 12.03 -20.16 6.46
N SER A 377 13.05 -20.07 7.32
CA SER A 377 12.97 -20.42 8.73
C SER A 377 13.70 -19.38 9.58
N GLY A 378 13.39 -19.35 10.86
CA GLY A 378 13.91 -18.34 11.76
C GLY A 378 13.38 -18.45 13.17
N LEU A 379 13.68 -17.42 13.95
CA LEU A 379 13.34 -17.34 15.36
C LEU A 379 12.62 -16.03 15.66
N SER A 380 11.65 -16.09 16.57
CA SER A 380 10.93 -14.93 17.10
C SER A 380 11.21 -14.76 18.59
N ARG A 381 11.43 -13.51 19.01
CA ARG A 381 11.70 -13.11 20.41
C ARG A 381 11.01 -11.79 20.73
N GLY A 382 10.56 -11.60 21.96
CA GLY A 382 10.10 -10.28 22.41
C GLY A 382 11.25 -9.27 22.44
N HIS A 383 11.06 -8.08 21.89
CA HIS A 383 12.08 -7.04 21.74
C HIS A 383 12.64 -6.55 23.09
N ALA A 384 11.80 -6.47 24.13
CA ALA A 384 12.17 -5.98 25.46
C ALA A 384 12.03 -7.03 26.59
N GLY A 385 11.68 -8.28 26.25
CA GLY A 385 11.37 -9.30 27.25
C GLY A 385 12.57 -10.13 27.66
N ILE A 386 13.05 -9.96 28.90
CA ILE A 386 13.97 -10.91 29.54
C ILE A 386 13.14 -12.15 29.93
N HIS A 387 13.54 -13.35 29.47
CA HIS A 387 13.01 -14.68 29.85
C HIS A 387 11.84 -15.32 29.09
N ARG A 388 11.46 -14.89 27.88
CA ARG A 388 10.54 -15.71 27.05
C ARG A 388 11.27 -16.78 26.24
N PRO A 389 10.69 -17.99 26.08
CA PRO A 389 11.26 -19.02 25.23
C PRO A 389 11.32 -18.52 23.78
N VAL A 390 12.37 -18.93 23.08
CA VAL A 390 12.51 -18.63 21.66
C VAL A 390 11.42 -19.38 20.89
N ILE A 391 10.72 -18.66 20.02
CA ILE A 391 9.61 -19.19 19.22
C ILE A 391 10.16 -19.51 17.83
N ALA A 392 9.93 -20.72 17.33
CA ALA A 392 10.37 -21.08 16.00
C ALA A 392 9.38 -20.53 14.96
N VAL A 393 9.90 -20.04 13.85
CA VAL A 393 9.10 -19.52 12.73
C VAL A 393 9.59 -20.17 11.45
N ARG A 394 8.65 -20.55 10.60
CA ARG A 394 8.94 -20.91 9.21
C ARG A 394 7.84 -20.38 8.30
N GLY A 395 8.09 -20.32 7.01
CA GLY A 395 7.14 -19.71 6.11
C GLY A 395 7.56 -19.75 4.66
N CYS A 396 6.73 -19.12 3.84
CA CYS A 396 7.00 -18.92 2.43
C CYS A 396 6.53 -17.54 1.96
N THR A 397 7.09 -17.08 0.85
CA THR A 397 6.68 -15.85 0.18
C THR A 397 6.59 -16.07 -1.32
N SER A 398 5.57 -15.49 -1.94
CA SER A 398 5.27 -15.61 -3.38
C SER A 398 4.64 -14.31 -3.90
N LEU A 399 4.66 -14.10 -5.22
CA LEU A 399 3.93 -12.98 -5.81
C LEU A 399 2.43 -13.30 -5.86
N VAL A 400 1.61 -12.31 -5.53
CA VAL A 400 0.16 -12.40 -5.82
C VAL A 400 -0.05 -12.49 -7.35
N PRO A 401 -1.19 -12.98 -7.84
CA PRO A 401 -1.45 -13.14 -9.28
C PRO A 401 -1.17 -11.89 -10.14
N GLY A 402 -1.37 -10.69 -9.58
CA GLY A 402 -1.08 -9.41 -10.25
C GLY A 402 0.41 -9.07 -10.43
N GLY A 403 1.34 -9.88 -9.92
CA GLY A 403 2.78 -9.74 -10.15
C GLY A 403 3.46 -8.56 -9.45
N ARG A 404 2.73 -7.82 -8.59
CA ARG A 404 3.24 -6.65 -7.88
C ARG A 404 3.37 -6.88 -6.38
N GLU A 405 2.26 -7.10 -5.69
CA GLU A 405 2.25 -7.31 -4.25
C GLU A 405 2.82 -8.69 -3.88
N VAL A 406 3.35 -8.80 -2.66
CA VAL A 406 3.96 -10.04 -2.17
C VAL A 406 3.08 -10.67 -1.11
N ARG A 407 2.77 -11.94 -1.28
CA ARG A 407 2.09 -12.76 -0.28
C ARG A 407 3.09 -13.40 0.66
N TRP A 408 2.77 -13.37 1.95
CA TRP A 408 3.56 -13.97 3.02
C TRP A 408 2.72 -14.95 3.83
N ARG A 409 3.26 -16.15 4.07
CA ARG A 409 2.73 -17.10 5.04
C ARG A 409 3.79 -17.36 6.12
N PHE A 410 3.40 -17.27 7.38
CA PHE A 410 4.23 -17.69 8.52
C PHE A 410 3.51 -18.75 9.33
N ILE A 411 4.27 -19.73 9.82
CA ILE A 411 3.84 -20.73 10.80
C ILE A 411 4.66 -20.50 12.07
N ILE A 412 3.96 -20.22 13.16
CA ILE A 412 4.53 -19.97 14.48
C ILE A 412 4.46 -21.26 15.28
N ASN A 413 5.63 -21.76 15.66
CA ASN A 413 5.79 -23.01 16.38
C ASN A 413 6.28 -22.75 17.81
N TYR A 414 5.47 -23.20 18.78
CA TYR A 414 5.80 -23.16 20.20
C TYR A 414 6.13 -24.57 20.69
N GLY A 415 7.37 -24.78 21.12
CA GLY A 415 7.77 -26.05 21.76
C GLY A 415 7.55 -27.29 20.88
N GLY A 416 7.69 -27.16 19.56
CA GLY A 416 7.48 -28.25 18.60
C GLY A 416 6.05 -28.36 18.06
N GLN A 417 5.11 -27.55 18.57
CA GLN A 417 3.72 -27.53 18.09
C GLN A 417 3.44 -26.29 17.24
N ASP A 418 2.87 -26.51 16.06
CA ASP A 418 2.39 -25.42 15.21
C ASP A 418 1.10 -24.87 15.83
N GLN A 419 1.10 -23.59 16.18
CA GLN A 419 -0.03 -22.97 16.88
C GLN A 419 -0.74 -21.94 16.01
N TRP A 420 0.02 -21.09 15.32
CA TRP A 420 -0.54 -19.97 14.57
C TRP A 420 -0.06 -19.95 13.13
N GLN A 421 -0.99 -19.70 12.22
CA GLN A 421 -0.75 -19.38 10.83
C GLN A 421 -1.00 -17.89 10.63
N LEU A 422 -0.05 -17.20 10.00
CA LEU A 422 -0.15 -15.78 9.64
C LEU A 422 -0.16 -15.68 8.13
N GLU A 423 -1.15 -14.99 7.58
CA GLU A 423 -1.28 -14.70 6.15
C GLU A 423 -1.29 -13.20 5.93
N GLY A 424 -0.32 -12.70 5.17
CA GLY A 424 -0.17 -11.28 4.96
C GLY A 424 0.22 -10.90 3.55
N VAL A 425 0.10 -9.60 3.30
CA VAL A 425 0.44 -8.94 2.05
C VAL A 425 1.47 -7.86 2.34
N GLN A 426 2.51 -7.79 1.51
CA GLN A 426 3.41 -6.65 1.40
C GLN A 426 2.90 -5.75 0.27
N PRO A 427 2.13 -4.68 0.57
CA PRO A 427 1.34 -3.96 -0.42
C PRO A 427 2.20 -3.09 -1.36
N GLY A 428 3.41 -2.72 -0.94
CA GLY A 428 4.35 -2.00 -1.80
C GLY A 428 5.09 -2.91 -2.79
N GLY A 429 4.87 -4.22 -2.74
CA GLY A 429 5.56 -5.20 -3.58
C GLY A 429 6.95 -5.58 -3.07
N ILE A 430 7.76 -6.14 -3.98
CA ILE A 430 9.06 -6.75 -3.66
C ILE A 430 9.98 -5.80 -2.89
N ARG A 431 10.52 -6.24 -1.75
CA ARG A 431 11.46 -5.45 -0.92
C ARG A 431 10.92 -4.07 -0.52
N SER A 432 9.60 -3.95 -0.38
CA SER A 432 8.97 -2.72 0.09
C SER A 432 8.89 -2.69 1.63
N GLY A 433 7.98 -1.89 2.19
CA GLY A 433 7.79 -1.72 3.62
C GLY A 433 7.19 -2.95 4.33
N GLY A 434 6.11 -2.72 5.08
CA GLY A 434 5.54 -3.72 5.98
C GLY A 434 4.75 -4.81 5.29
N VAL A 435 4.64 -5.96 5.97
CA VAL A 435 3.65 -7.01 5.73
C VAL A 435 2.49 -6.79 6.69
N PHE A 436 1.26 -6.83 6.18
CA PHE A 436 0.03 -6.70 6.96
C PHE A 436 -0.90 -7.87 6.67
N GLY A 437 -1.54 -8.41 7.70
CA GLY A 437 -2.32 -9.63 7.51
C GLY A 437 -3.16 -10.06 8.70
N LEU A 438 -3.69 -11.28 8.61
CA LEU A 438 -4.43 -11.95 9.67
C LEU A 438 -3.65 -13.13 10.21
N TRP A 439 -3.75 -13.35 11.52
CA TRP A 439 -3.32 -14.58 12.17
C TRP A 439 -4.56 -15.40 12.56
N THR A 440 -4.47 -16.71 12.43
CA THR A 440 -5.45 -17.71 12.89
C THR A 440 -4.74 -18.92 13.49
N GLN A 441 -5.49 -19.82 14.14
CA GLN A 441 -4.92 -21.09 14.58
C GLN A 441 -4.58 -21.99 13.39
N CYS A 442 -3.49 -22.75 13.50
CA CYS A 442 -3.02 -23.66 12.45
C CYS A 442 -4.02 -24.76 12.07
N ASP A 443 -4.87 -25.17 13.01
CA ASP A 443 -5.85 -26.24 12.79
C ASP A 443 -7.20 -25.70 12.31
N HIS A 444 -7.36 -24.37 12.29
CA HIS A 444 -8.54 -23.64 11.80
C HIS A 444 -9.86 -24.22 12.32
N GLU A 445 -9.94 -24.41 13.64
CA GLU A 445 -11.18 -24.83 14.30
C GLU A 445 -12.33 -23.87 13.97
N ASP A 446 -13.55 -24.40 13.85
CA ASP A 446 -14.75 -23.59 13.67
C ASP A 446 -14.84 -22.57 14.80
N ASN A 447 -15.08 -21.30 14.45
CA ASN A 447 -15.15 -20.19 15.41
C ASN A 447 -13.83 -19.98 16.19
N GLY A 448 -12.69 -20.35 15.58
CA GLY A 448 -11.37 -20.10 16.12
C GLY A 448 -11.02 -18.60 16.21
N PRO A 449 -10.01 -18.25 17.02
CA PRO A 449 -9.55 -16.88 17.14
C PRO A 449 -8.91 -16.38 15.84
N VAL A 450 -9.11 -15.09 15.56
CA VAL A 450 -8.53 -14.37 14.43
C VAL A 450 -8.10 -12.97 14.89
N GLY A 451 -7.06 -12.42 14.30
CA GLY A 451 -6.72 -11.01 14.52
C GLY A 451 -5.66 -10.49 13.57
N PRO A 452 -5.38 -9.18 13.60
CA PRO A 452 -4.46 -8.57 12.66
C PRO A 452 -3.00 -8.67 13.15
N PHE A 453 -2.05 -8.64 12.22
CA PHE A 453 -0.62 -8.50 12.50
C PHE A 453 0.07 -7.57 11.49
N CYS A 454 1.24 -7.07 11.88
CA CYS A 454 2.16 -6.42 10.96
C CYS A 454 3.62 -6.72 11.30
N TYR A 455 4.48 -6.81 10.28
CA TYR A 455 5.92 -6.91 10.41
C TYR A 455 6.63 -5.99 9.41
N PHE A 456 7.70 -5.33 9.83
CA PHE A 456 8.50 -4.44 9.00
C PHE A 456 9.98 -4.85 9.02
N PRO A 457 10.74 -4.65 7.93
CA PRO A 457 12.19 -4.69 7.99
C PRO A 457 12.69 -3.74 9.07
N THR A 458 13.56 -4.22 9.97
CA THR A 458 13.95 -3.46 11.17
C THR A 458 14.67 -2.16 10.81
N GLU A 459 15.41 -2.14 9.70
CA GLU A 459 16.12 -0.97 9.19
C GLU A 459 15.19 0.20 8.79
N LEU A 460 13.91 -0.08 8.50
CA LEU A 460 12.91 0.92 8.17
C LEU A 460 12.25 1.52 9.43
N CYS A 461 12.30 0.81 10.56
CA CYS A 461 11.74 1.25 11.84
C CYS A 461 12.68 2.26 12.52
N LYS A 462 12.55 3.55 12.17
CA LYS A 462 13.40 4.61 12.74
C LYS A 462 12.85 5.11 14.08
N PRO A 463 13.71 5.58 15.02
CA PRO A 463 13.25 6.27 16.22
C PRO A 463 12.44 7.52 15.87
N THR A 464 11.35 7.77 16.59
CA THR A 464 10.46 8.92 16.32
C THR A 464 11.19 10.27 16.43
N SER A 465 12.21 10.36 17.28
CA SER A 465 13.07 11.55 17.41
C SER A 465 13.86 11.88 16.14
N VAL A 466 14.22 10.88 15.34
CA VAL A 466 14.95 11.06 14.07
C VAL A 466 13.99 11.52 12.98
N VAL A 467 12.77 11.00 12.96
CA VAL A 467 11.75 11.33 11.94
C VAL A 467 11.21 12.75 12.09
N LEU A 468 11.12 13.30 13.30
CA LEU A 468 10.67 14.68 13.51
C LEU A 468 11.73 15.74 13.16
N ALA A 469 13.00 15.34 13.03
CA ALA A 469 14.11 16.23 12.70
C ALA A 469 14.40 16.32 11.19
N THR A 470 13.78 15.45 10.40
CA THR A 470 13.88 15.35 8.93
C THR A 470 12.58 15.75 8.27
#